data_AF-V9H644-F1
#
_entry.id   AF-V9H644-F1
#
_cell.length_a   1.000
_cell.length_b   1.000
_cell.length_c   1.000
_cell.angle_alpha   90.00
_cell.angle_beta   90.00
_cell.angle_gamma   90.00
#
_symmetry.space_group_name_H-M   'P 1'
#
loop_
_entity.id
_entity.type
_entity.pdbx_description
1 polymer ?
#
loop_
_entity_poly.entity_id
_entity_poly.type
_entity_poly.pdbx_seq_one_letter_code
_entity_poly.pdbx_strand_id
1 'polypeptide(L)'
;MSIEKIADYLYVSRQLNERTAKQVAQYNIKTVICNRPDGEEPNQPDFETVKAWLQANGVENVIYLPATMDTITDELLQEFEVTVAKSESPILAYCRTGTRSAMLWALNQSKRGVEVNSLIRAADLAGIDLTKMREKLESVSPRHQQ
;
A
#
# COMPACT_ATOMS: atom_id res chain seq x y z
N MET A 1 -8.94 -13.17 5.75
CA MET A 1 -8.70 -11.75 5.45
C MET A 1 -7.23 -11.63 5.15
N SER A 2 -6.90 -11.13 3.98
CA SER A 2 -5.67 -11.44 3.26
C SER A 2 -4.68 -10.28 3.37
N ILE A 3 -3.72 -10.42 4.29
CA ILE A 3 -2.45 -9.69 4.20
C ILE A 3 -1.67 -10.42 3.11
N GLU A 4 -1.49 -9.78 1.97
CA GLU A 4 -0.87 -10.42 0.81
C GLU A 4 0.43 -9.74 0.45
N LYS A 5 1.41 -10.55 0.03
CA LYS A 5 2.70 -10.04 -0.40
C LYS A 5 2.60 -9.55 -1.84
N ILE A 6 2.91 -8.27 -2.08
CA ILE A 6 2.95 -7.70 -3.44
C ILE A 6 4.39 -7.53 -3.95
N ALA A 7 5.35 -7.37 -3.03
CA ALA A 7 6.78 -7.32 -3.32
C ALA A 7 7.57 -7.91 -2.15
N ASP A 8 8.87 -8.14 -2.31
CA ASP A 8 9.70 -8.77 -1.27
C ASP A 8 9.69 -8.06 0.08
N TYR A 9 9.58 -6.74 0.04
CA TYR A 9 9.58 -5.86 1.21
C TYR A 9 8.18 -5.36 1.60
N LEU A 10 7.15 -5.61 0.79
CA LEU A 10 5.85 -4.96 0.92
C LEU A 10 4.69 -5.96 0.87
N TYR A 11 3.86 -5.87 1.90
CA TYR A 11 2.55 -6.47 1.99
C TYR A 11 1.47 -5.40 1.77
N VAL A 12 0.32 -5.84 1.28
CA VAL A 12 -0.88 -5.03 1.13
C VAL A 12 -2.06 -5.67 1.84
N SER A 13 -2.98 -4.85 2.35
CA SER A 13 -4.21 -5.32 2.98
C SER A 13 -5.38 -4.38 2.72
N ARG A 14 -6.58 -4.94 2.89
CA ARG A 14 -7.80 -4.18 3.13
C ARG A 14 -7.78 -3.52 4.51
N GLN A 15 -8.85 -2.79 4.83
CA GLN A 15 -9.02 -2.12 6.12
C GLN A 15 -8.71 -3.07 7.27
N LEU A 16 -7.81 -2.65 8.15
CA LEU A 16 -7.47 -3.41 9.34
C LEU A 16 -8.59 -3.28 10.37
N ASN A 17 -8.85 -4.39 11.05
CA ASN A 17 -9.65 -4.47 12.26
C ASN A 17 -8.79 -5.09 13.37
N GLU A 18 -9.30 -5.12 14.60
CA GLU A 18 -8.56 -5.66 15.75
C GLU A 18 -8.06 -7.09 15.53
N ARG A 19 -8.86 -7.95 14.88
CA ARG A 19 -8.46 -9.34 14.59
C ARG A 19 -7.28 -9.36 13.59
N THR A 20 -7.37 -8.60 12.52
CA THR A 20 -6.29 -8.53 11.53
C THR A 20 -5.03 -7.91 12.14
N ALA A 21 -5.15 -6.90 13.00
CA ALA A 21 -4.01 -6.31 13.71
C ALA A 21 -3.24 -7.34 14.56
N LYS A 22 -3.94 -8.28 15.20
CA LYS A 22 -3.31 -9.43 15.88
C LYS A 22 -2.55 -10.35 14.91
N GLN A 23 -3.08 -10.53 13.70
CA GLN A 23 -2.43 -11.34 12.67
C GLN A 23 -1.18 -10.66 12.09
N VAL A 24 -1.12 -9.32 12.07
CA VAL A 24 0.06 -8.57 11.57
C VAL A 24 1.34 -9.00 12.29
N ALA A 25 1.27 -9.29 13.59
CA ALA A 25 2.42 -9.79 14.37
C ALA A 25 3.00 -11.11 13.82
N GLN A 26 2.17 -11.97 13.22
CA GLN A 26 2.61 -13.25 12.64
C GLN A 26 3.50 -13.08 11.40
N TYR A 27 3.38 -11.93 10.72
CA TYR A 27 4.18 -11.59 9.54
C TYR A 27 5.48 -10.86 9.91
N ASN A 28 5.74 -10.64 11.21
CA ASN A 28 6.88 -9.87 11.72
C ASN A 28 6.99 -8.47 11.07
N ILE A 29 5.84 -7.86 10.73
CA ILE A 29 5.79 -6.51 10.14
C ILE A 29 6.42 -5.52 11.10
N LYS A 30 7.32 -4.68 10.56
CA LYS A 30 8.01 -3.63 11.33
C LYS A 30 7.38 -2.26 11.15
N THR A 31 6.82 -2.02 9.97
CA THR A 31 6.18 -0.75 9.64
C THR A 31 4.81 -0.96 9.01
N VAL A 32 3.81 -0.19 9.43
CA VAL A 32 2.49 -0.12 8.79
C VAL A 32 2.24 1.26 8.20
N ILE A 33 1.72 1.33 6.98
CA ILE A 33 1.36 2.58 6.29
C ILE A 33 -0.15 2.56 6.00
N CYS A 34 -0.88 3.55 6.51
CA CYS A 34 -2.29 3.76 6.19
C CYS A 34 -2.42 4.70 4.98
N ASN A 35 -2.96 4.18 3.87
CA ASN A 35 -3.30 4.94 2.67
C ASN A 35 -4.80 5.22 2.55
N ARG A 36 -5.50 5.30 3.69
CA ARG A 36 -6.93 5.58 3.75
C ARG A 36 -7.19 6.82 4.62
N PRO A 37 -7.76 7.90 4.06
CA PRO A 37 -8.28 9.01 4.85
C PRO A 37 -9.31 8.54 5.89
N ASP A 38 -9.30 9.12 7.07
CA ASP A 38 -10.35 8.91 8.05
C ASP A 38 -11.70 9.49 7.60
N GLY A 39 -12.79 8.82 8.00
CA GLY A 39 -14.15 9.26 7.71
C GLY A 39 -14.65 8.97 6.29
N GLU A 40 -14.04 8.05 5.53
CA GLU A 40 -14.59 7.62 4.22
C GLU A 40 -15.91 6.86 4.36
N GLU A 41 -16.11 6.13 5.46
CA GLU A 41 -17.32 5.31 5.71
C GLU A 41 -17.76 5.41 7.18
N PRO A 42 -19.07 5.33 7.50
CA PRO A 42 -19.57 5.51 8.87
C PRO A 42 -18.99 4.55 9.93
N ASN A 43 -18.61 3.34 9.51
CA ASN A 43 -18.05 2.31 10.39
C ASN A 43 -16.56 2.08 10.15
N GLN A 44 -15.87 3.06 9.56
CA GLN A 44 -14.43 3.00 9.41
C GLN A 44 -13.76 3.17 10.77
N PRO A 45 -12.91 2.23 11.21
CA PRO A 45 -11.97 2.49 12.29
C PRO A 45 -11.03 3.61 11.84
N ASP A 46 -10.92 4.66 12.65
CA ASP A 46 -9.98 5.74 12.38
C ASP A 46 -8.52 5.26 12.51
N PHE A 47 -7.60 6.07 12.00
CA PHE A 47 -6.19 5.74 11.99
C PHE A 47 -5.64 5.49 13.41
N GLU A 48 -5.99 6.34 14.38
CA GLU A 48 -5.49 6.22 15.74
C GLU A 48 -5.99 4.93 16.43
N THR A 49 -7.22 4.51 16.16
CA THR A 49 -7.76 3.23 16.63
C THR A 49 -6.98 2.06 16.04
N VAL A 50 -6.72 2.07 14.73
CA VAL A 50 -5.94 1.01 14.08
C VAL A 50 -4.51 0.97 14.61
N LYS A 51 -3.89 2.14 14.78
CA LYS A 51 -2.56 2.29 15.35
C LYS A 51 -2.47 1.73 16.77
N ALA A 52 -3.46 2.00 17.63
CA ALA A 52 -3.52 1.43 18.96
C ALA A 52 -3.58 -0.11 18.93
N TRP A 53 -4.38 -0.70 18.05
CA TRP A 53 -4.42 -2.16 17.89
C TRP A 53 -3.09 -2.74 17.41
N LEU A 54 -2.41 -2.07 16.48
CA LEU A 54 -1.12 -2.50 15.95
C LEU A 54 -0.01 -2.42 17.01
N GLN A 55 0.05 -1.32 17.76
CA GLN A 55 1.01 -1.12 18.84
C GLN A 55 0.83 -2.12 19.98
N ALA A 56 -0.43 -2.44 20.32
CA ALA A 56 -0.73 -3.51 21.28
C ALA A 56 -0.22 -4.90 20.83
N ASN A 57 0.10 -5.07 19.55
CA ASN A 57 0.65 -6.30 18.97
C ASN A 57 2.12 -6.16 18.52
N GLY A 58 2.84 -5.14 19.00
CA GLY A 58 4.29 -5.00 18.80
C GLY A 58 4.71 -4.31 17.51
N VAL A 59 3.80 -3.65 16.79
CA VAL A 59 4.13 -2.80 15.64
C VAL A 59 4.24 -1.35 16.12
N GLU A 60 5.46 -0.87 16.32
CA GLU A 60 5.69 0.47 16.86
C GLU A 60 5.56 1.57 15.80
N ASN A 61 6.03 1.30 14.57
CA ASN A 61 6.05 2.28 13.49
C ASN A 61 4.77 2.19 12.65
N VAL A 62 3.82 3.09 12.90
CA VAL A 62 2.55 3.19 12.16
C VAL A 62 2.41 4.59 11.58
N ILE A 63 2.36 4.69 10.26
CA ILE A 63 2.46 5.94 9.50
C ILE A 63 1.13 6.22 8.81
N TYR A 64 0.64 7.45 8.94
CA TYR A 64 -0.54 7.94 8.24
C TYR A 64 -0.12 8.67 6.96
N LEU A 65 -0.44 8.10 5.80
CA LEU A 65 -0.14 8.67 4.48
C LEU A 65 -1.36 8.49 3.57
N PRO A 66 -2.46 9.23 3.85
CA PRO A 66 -3.75 9.02 3.21
C PRO A 66 -3.69 9.35 1.72
N ALA A 67 -4.37 8.54 0.91
CA ALA A 67 -4.47 8.74 -0.54
C ALA A 67 -5.91 8.50 -1.01
N THR A 68 -6.35 9.23 -2.03
CA THR A 68 -7.50 8.85 -2.87
C THR A 68 -7.00 8.60 -4.29
N MET A 69 -7.78 7.92 -5.14
CA MET A 69 -7.35 7.67 -6.52
C MET A 69 -7.13 8.97 -7.31
N ASP A 70 -7.90 10.02 -6.97
CA ASP A 70 -7.83 11.34 -7.59
C ASP A 70 -6.66 12.17 -7.06
N THR A 71 -6.15 11.88 -5.85
CA THR A 71 -5.03 12.61 -5.24
C THR A 71 -3.69 11.89 -5.38
N ILE A 72 -3.58 10.85 -6.22
CA ILE A 72 -2.26 10.26 -6.52
C ILE A 72 -1.50 11.19 -7.48
N THR A 73 -0.75 12.13 -6.88
CA THR A 73 0.15 13.06 -7.54
C THR A 73 1.60 12.57 -7.49
N ASP A 74 2.49 13.25 -8.21
CA ASP A 74 3.91 12.92 -8.19
C ASP A 74 4.55 13.15 -6.82
N GLU A 75 4.09 14.17 -6.09
CA GLU A 75 4.52 14.47 -4.72
C GLU A 75 4.13 13.33 -3.76
N LEU A 76 2.89 12.84 -3.85
CA LEU A 76 2.44 11.72 -3.00
C LEU A 76 3.17 10.42 -3.34
N LEU A 77 3.47 10.19 -4.62
CA LEU A 77 4.29 9.06 -5.06
C LEU A 77 5.71 9.12 -4.47
N GLN A 78 6.33 10.30 -4.51
CA GLN A 78 7.63 10.54 -3.90
C GLN A 78 7.59 10.37 -2.36
N GLU A 79 6.55 10.90 -1.70
CA GLU A 79 6.38 10.77 -0.26
C GLU A 79 6.22 9.29 0.15
N PHE A 80 5.42 8.52 -0.59
CA PHE A 80 5.28 7.08 -0.39
C PHE A 80 6.59 6.34 -0.60
N GLU A 81 7.35 6.66 -1.65
CA GLU A 81 8.65 6.05 -1.93
C GLU A 81 9.66 6.33 -0.81
N VAL A 82 9.78 7.59 -0.39
CA VAL A 82 10.66 8.01 0.71
C VAL A 82 10.26 7.34 2.02
N THR A 83 8.95 7.24 2.28
CA THR A 83 8.41 6.58 3.48
C THR A 83 8.80 5.12 3.48
N VAL A 84 8.56 4.40 2.39
CA VAL A 84 8.93 2.99 2.23
C VAL A 84 10.43 2.79 2.38
N ALA A 85 11.26 3.63 1.74
CA ALA A 85 12.72 3.51 1.77
C ALA A 85 13.33 3.75 3.16
N LYS A 86 12.71 4.62 3.98
CA LYS A 86 13.15 4.91 5.36
C LYS A 86 12.58 3.92 6.39
N SER A 87 11.60 3.12 6.00
CA SER A 87 10.88 2.23 6.91
C SER A 87 11.61 0.90 7.06
N GLU A 88 11.60 0.36 8.27
CA GLU A 88 12.06 -1.01 8.49
C GLU A 88 11.10 -2.00 7.82
N SER A 89 11.68 -2.98 7.12
CA SER A 89 10.96 -4.06 6.46
C SER A 89 10.84 -5.30 7.37
N PRO A 90 9.78 -6.11 7.21
CA PRO A 90 8.74 -6.03 6.19
C PRO A 90 7.68 -4.95 6.49
N ILE A 91 7.18 -4.31 5.43
CA ILE A 91 6.21 -3.20 5.49
C ILE A 91 4.83 -3.73 5.12
N LEU A 92 3.78 -3.24 5.79
CA LEU A 92 2.39 -3.44 5.41
C LEU A 92 1.72 -2.11 5.05
N ALA A 93 1.24 -1.98 3.82
CA ALA A 93 0.41 -0.85 3.43
C ALA A 93 -1.08 -1.26 3.35
N TYR A 94 -1.99 -0.46 3.89
CA TYR A 94 -3.42 -0.77 3.80
C TYR A 94 -4.23 0.44 3.36
N CYS A 95 -5.39 0.16 2.74
CA CYS A 95 -6.43 1.15 2.58
C CYS A 95 -7.81 0.50 2.78
N ARG A 96 -8.87 0.93 2.08
CA ARG A 96 -10.17 0.26 2.16
C ARG A 96 -10.12 -1.15 1.56
N THR A 97 -9.55 -1.27 0.37
CA THR A 97 -9.54 -2.51 -0.44
C THR A 97 -8.13 -3.01 -0.77
N GLY A 98 -7.08 -2.31 -0.34
CA GLY A 98 -5.69 -2.55 -0.77
C GLY A 98 -5.31 -1.86 -2.08
N THR A 99 -6.29 -1.48 -2.92
CA THR A 99 -6.07 -0.94 -4.27
C THR A 99 -5.18 0.31 -4.31
N ARG A 100 -5.36 1.26 -3.39
CA ARG A 100 -4.55 2.49 -3.36
C ARG A 100 -3.09 2.21 -3.03
N SER A 101 -2.85 1.34 -2.06
CA SER A 101 -1.50 0.93 -1.66
C SER A 101 -0.78 0.20 -2.81
N ALA A 102 -1.48 -0.71 -3.49
CA ALA A 102 -0.97 -1.38 -4.69
C ALA A 102 -0.72 -0.39 -5.84
N MET A 103 -1.59 0.61 -6.03
CA MET A 103 -1.43 1.62 -7.07
C MET A 103 -0.23 2.55 -6.81
N LEU A 104 -0.04 3.01 -5.58
CA LEU A 104 1.14 3.81 -5.18
C LEU A 104 2.44 3.04 -5.44
N TRP A 105 2.47 1.76 -5.03
CA TRP A 105 3.60 0.88 -5.31
C TRP A 105 3.83 0.70 -6.82
N ALA A 106 2.80 0.32 -7.58
CA ALA A 106 2.91 0.02 -9.00
C ALA A 106 3.33 1.25 -9.82
N LEU A 107 2.82 2.44 -9.51
CA LEU A 107 3.23 3.68 -10.17
C LEU A 107 4.70 4.00 -9.94
N ASN A 108 5.19 3.88 -8.69
CA ASN A 108 6.61 4.06 -8.40
C ASN A 108 7.49 3.02 -9.12
N GLN A 109 7.07 1.76 -9.17
CA GLN A 109 7.81 0.76 -9.93
C GLN A 109 7.79 1.02 -11.45
N SER A 110 6.66 1.46 -12.00
CA SER A 110 6.55 1.79 -13.42
C SER A 110 7.47 2.96 -13.80
N LYS A 111 7.52 4.02 -12.97
CA LYS A 111 8.48 5.14 -13.12
C LYS A 111 9.94 4.68 -13.14
N ARG A 112 10.26 3.59 -12.44
CA ARG A 112 11.59 2.96 -12.41
C ARG A 112 11.85 2.01 -13.59
N GLY A 113 10.91 1.89 -14.52
CA GLY A 113 11.03 1.07 -15.72
C GLY A 113 10.60 -0.39 -15.55
N VAL A 114 9.92 -0.75 -14.45
CA VAL A 114 9.36 -2.09 -14.31
C VAL A 114 8.19 -2.28 -15.29
N GLU A 115 8.18 -3.42 -15.96
CA GLU A 115 7.22 -3.74 -17.01
C GLU A 115 5.77 -3.81 -16.46
N VAL A 116 4.85 -3.10 -17.13
CA VAL A 116 3.47 -2.88 -16.63
C VAL A 116 2.69 -4.19 -16.44
N ASN A 117 2.83 -5.19 -17.32
CA ASN A 117 2.15 -6.47 -17.13
C ASN A 117 2.67 -7.20 -15.89
N SER A 118 3.96 -7.08 -15.57
CA SER A 118 4.56 -7.67 -14.38
C SER A 118 4.00 -7.04 -13.11
N LEU A 119 3.78 -5.73 -13.12
CA LEU A 119 3.14 -5.01 -12.02
C LEU A 119 1.67 -5.42 -11.82
N ILE A 120 0.91 -5.52 -12.91
CA ILE A 120 -0.48 -5.99 -12.87
C ILE A 120 -0.54 -7.42 -12.35
N ARG A 121 0.35 -8.32 -12.82
CA ARG A 121 0.43 -9.70 -12.33
C ARG A 121 0.77 -9.78 -10.84
N ALA A 122 1.72 -8.98 -10.37
CA ALA A 122 2.09 -8.96 -8.95
C ALA A 122 0.93 -8.50 -8.06
N ALA A 123 0.18 -7.47 -8.50
CA ALA A 123 -1.01 -7.01 -7.79
C ALA A 123 -2.14 -8.07 -7.82
N ASP A 124 -2.34 -8.75 -8.95
CA ASP A 124 -3.34 -9.80 -9.11
C ASP A 124 -3.05 -11.01 -8.18
N LEU A 125 -1.78 -11.42 -8.06
CA LEU A 125 -1.36 -12.43 -7.08
C LEU A 125 -1.65 -12.02 -5.63
N ALA A 126 -1.67 -10.71 -5.35
CA ALA A 126 -2.08 -10.15 -4.06
C ALA A 126 -3.60 -9.90 -3.96
N GLY A 127 -4.40 -10.37 -4.93
CA GLY A 127 -5.85 -10.24 -4.96
C GLY A 127 -6.36 -8.85 -5.36
N ILE A 128 -5.54 -8.06 -6.07
CA ILE A 128 -5.86 -6.69 -6.49
C ILE A 128 -5.78 -6.58 -8.02
N ASP A 129 -6.93 -6.37 -8.66
CA ASP A 129 -7.00 -6.11 -10.10
C ASP A 129 -6.61 -4.66 -10.43
N LEU A 130 -5.46 -4.48 -11.07
CA LEU A 130 -4.99 -3.20 -11.60
C LEU A 130 -5.15 -3.08 -13.13
N THR A 131 -5.85 -4.00 -13.79
CA THR A 131 -5.96 -4.04 -15.26
C THR A 131 -6.56 -2.75 -15.82
N LYS A 132 -7.57 -2.20 -15.14
CA LYS A 132 -8.21 -0.92 -15.51
C LYS A 132 -7.28 0.29 -15.38
N MET A 133 -6.17 0.15 -14.67
CA MET A 133 -5.20 1.23 -14.41
C MET A 133 -4.00 1.18 -15.36
N ARG A 134 -3.99 0.27 -16.34
CA ARG A 134 -2.90 0.07 -17.31
C ARG A 134 -2.44 1.38 -17.95
N GLU A 135 -3.37 2.16 -18.51
CA GLU A 135 -3.02 3.41 -19.21
C GLU A 135 -2.25 4.37 -18.30
N LYS A 136 -2.65 4.48 -17.02
CA LYS A 136 -1.96 5.32 -16.03
C LYS A 136 -0.59 4.76 -15.65
N LEU A 137 -0.43 3.44 -15.60
CA LEU A 137 0.88 2.80 -15.37
C LEU A 137 1.81 3.02 -16.57
N GLU A 138 1.31 2.88 -17.79
CA GLU A 138 2.07 3.10 -19.03
C GLU A 138 2.45 4.57 -19.21
N SER A 139 1.58 5.51 -18.81
CA SER A 139 1.85 6.95 -18.97
C SER A 139 3.03 7.45 -18.15
N VAL A 140 3.34 6.80 -17.02
CA VAL A 140 4.48 7.17 -16.15
C VAL A 140 5.71 6.32 -16.39
N SER A 141 5.62 5.28 -17.23
CA SER A 141 6.76 4.43 -17.56
C SER A 141 7.75 5.23 -18.41
N PRO A 142 9.06 5.16 -18.13
CA PRO A 142 10.05 5.84 -18.96
C PRO A 142 9.92 5.31 -20.39
N ARG A 143 9.62 6.20 -21.34
CA ARG A 143 9.59 5.83 -22.77
C ARG A 143 10.99 5.34 -23.13
N HIS A 144 11.09 4.09 -23.57
CA HIS A 144 12.25 3.66 -24.33
C HIS A 144 12.27 4.55 -25.58
N GLN A 145 13.18 5.52 -25.64
CA GLN A 145 13.60 6.08 -26.91
C GLN A 145 14.20 4.90 -27.69
N GLN A 146 13.43 4.34 -28.63
CA GLN A 146 13.98 3.56 -29.71
C GLN A 146 14.76 4.47 -30.65
#